data_AF-A0A0F9L0Z0-F1
#
_entry.id   AF-A0A0F9L0Z0-F1
#
_cell.length_a   1.000
_cell.length_b   1.000
_cell.length_c   1.000
_cell.angle_alpha   90.00
_cell.angle_beta   90.00
_cell.angle_gamma   90.00
#
_symmetry.space_group_name_H-M   'P 1'
#
loop_
_entity.id
_entity.type
_entity.pdbx_description
1 polymer ?
#
loop_
_entity_poly.entity_id
_entity_poly.type
_entity_poly.pdbx_seq_one_letter_code
_entity_poly.pdbx_strand_id
1 'polypeptide(L)'
;MTERIVEVEWEDSTSLHGWHDELPTKAAPIRSTGYVFQDDDDALVIYQSYDGQKVTSDSSVSRYGNSLFIPRSAIRKVTELARKR
;
A
#
# COMPACT_ATOMS: atom_id res chain seq x y z
N MET A 1 -16.13 10.62 -3.79
CA MET A 1 -15.48 10.09 -2.57
C MET A 1 -14.24 10.91 -2.30
N THR A 2 -13.91 11.21 -1.04
CA THR A 2 -12.65 11.87 -0.69
C THR A 2 -11.54 10.84 -0.76
N GLU A 3 -10.62 10.99 -1.70
CA GLU A 3 -9.49 10.06 -1.90
C GLU A 3 -8.57 10.10 -0.66
N ARG A 4 -8.45 8.95 0.03
CA ARG A 4 -7.58 8.78 1.20
C ARG A 4 -6.16 8.45 0.74
N ILE A 5 -5.16 9.19 1.21
CA ILE A 5 -3.75 8.87 1.02
C ILE A 5 -3.24 8.25 2.31
N VAL A 6 -2.59 7.10 2.21
CA VAL A 6 -2.05 6.38 3.36
C VAL A 6 -0.59 6.05 3.17
N GLU A 7 0.16 6.06 4.26
CA GLU A 7 1.43 5.34 4.40
C GLU A 7 1.16 4.04 5.16
N VAL A 8 1.61 2.92 4.62
CA VAL A 8 1.39 1.58 5.14
C VAL A 8 2.74 0.97 5.49
N GLU A 9 2.88 0.51 6.73
CA GLU A 9 3.99 -0.32 7.17
C GLU A 9 3.54 -1.78 7.19
N TRP A 10 4.24 -2.65 6.46
CA TRP A 10 3.86 -4.06 6.28
C TRP A 10 5.08 -4.99 6.16
N GLU A 11 4.87 -6.28 6.33
CA GLU A 11 5.89 -7.31 6.16
C GLU A 11 5.56 -8.17 4.95
N ASP A 12 6.50 -8.33 4.04
CA ASP A 12 6.32 -9.28 2.94
C ASP A 12 6.34 -10.72 3.46
N SER A 13 5.67 -11.61 2.74
CA SER A 13 5.59 -13.06 2.91
C SER A 13 6.94 -13.75 3.11
N THR A 14 8.05 -13.13 2.69
CA THR A 14 9.43 -13.50 3.05
C THR A 14 9.70 -13.54 4.56
N SER A 15 8.76 -13.06 5.40
CA SER A 15 8.79 -13.11 6.86
C SER A 15 7.91 -14.19 7.51
N LEU A 16 6.85 -14.67 6.84
CA LEU A 16 5.81 -15.51 7.47
C LEU A 16 5.21 -16.62 6.57
N HIS A 17 5.22 -16.48 5.23
CA HIS A 17 4.47 -17.35 4.31
C HIS A 17 5.20 -17.73 3.01
N GLY A 18 6.53 -17.59 2.95
CA GLY A 18 7.37 -17.96 1.80
C GLY A 18 8.01 -19.34 1.89
N TRP A 19 8.52 -19.82 0.74
CA TRP A 19 9.40 -20.99 0.66
C TRP A 19 10.81 -20.57 1.05
N HIS A 20 11.33 -21.08 2.17
CA HIS A 20 12.71 -20.82 2.60
C HIS A 20 13.40 -22.12 3.03
N ASP A 21 14.60 -22.36 2.49
CA ASP A 21 15.50 -23.39 3.01
C ASP A 21 16.24 -22.90 4.28
N GLU A 22 16.51 -21.58 4.38
CA GLU A 22 16.99 -20.90 5.60
C GLU A 22 16.37 -19.48 5.66
N LEU A 23 15.85 -19.08 6.83
CA LEU A 23 15.19 -17.79 7.03
C LEU A 23 16.20 -16.68 7.36
N PRO A 24 16.17 -15.50 6.70
CA PRO A 24 16.86 -14.34 7.24
C PRO A 24 16.24 -13.94 8.58
N THR A 25 17.09 -13.59 9.54
CA THR A 25 16.74 -13.21 10.91
C THR A 25 15.88 -11.92 10.91
N LYS A 26 14.56 -12.07 10.79
CA LYS A 26 13.52 -11.01 10.67
C LYS A 26 13.69 -10.09 9.46
N ALA A 27 12.75 -10.16 8.52
CA ALA A 27 12.61 -9.14 7.49
C ALA A 27 12.31 -7.77 8.14
N ALA A 28 12.98 -6.72 7.65
CA ALA A 28 12.65 -5.36 8.03
C ALA A 28 11.27 -4.98 7.47
N PRO A 29 10.46 -4.20 8.20
CA PRO A 29 9.17 -3.73 7.70
C PRO A 29 9.35 -2.86 6.45
N ILE A 30 8.50 -3.07 5.47
CA ILE A 30 8.40 -2.30 4.23
C ILE A 30 7.44 -1.14 4.46
N ARG A 31 7.76 0.03 3.91
CA ARG A 31 6.85 1.18 3.88
C ARG A 31 6.41 1.48 2.47
N SER A 32 5.13 1.72 2.28
CA SER A 32 4.54 2.03 0.98
C SER A 32 3.46 3.10 1.13
N THR A 33 3.48 4.09 0.24
CA THR A 33 2.56 5.23 0.27
C THR A 33 1.76 5.28 -1.01
N GLY A 34 0.45 5.53 -0.91
CA GLY A 34 -0.41 5.59 -2.08
C GLY A 34 -1.85 5.99 -1.77
N TYR A 35 -2.64 6.08 -2.82
CA TYR A 35 -4.07 6.32 -2.74
C TYR A 35 -4.79 5.02 -2.44
N VAL A 36 -5.68 5.02 -1.44
CA VAL A 36 -6.52 3.86 -1.12
C VAL A 36 -7.51 3.62 -2.24
N PHE A 37 -7.40 2.48 -2.91
CA PHE A 37 -8.38 1.99 -3.88
C PHE A 37 -9.40 1.06 -3.24
N GLN A 38 -8.92 0.14 -2.41
CA GLN A 38 -9.73 -0.85 -1.70
C GLN A 38 -9.13 -1.08 -0.31
N ASP A 39 -10.00 -1.20 0.69
CA ASP A 39 -9.65 -1.28 2.11
C ASP A 39 -10.74 -2.13 2.79
N ASP A 40 -10.58 -3.45 2.77
CA ASP A 40 -11.55 -4.43 3.30
C ASP A 40 -10.88 -5.39 4.30
N ASP A 41 -11.58 -6.46 4.70
CA ASP A 41 -11.10 -7.41 5.71
C ASP A 41 -9.93 -8.28 5.21
N ASP A 42 -9.78 -8.42 3.89
CA ASP A 42 -8.76 -9.30 3.29
C ASP A 42 -7.50 -8.51 2.92
N ALA A 43 -7.66 -7.30 2.38
CA ALA A 43 -6.54 -6.53 1.86
C ALA A 43 -6.70 -5.01 1.91
N LEU A 44 -5.54 -4.35 1.79
CA LEU A 44 -5.42 -2.95 1.43
C LEU A 44 -4.77 -2.87 0.05
N VAL A 45 -5.45 -2.24 -0.90
CA VAL A 45 -4.93 -1.96 -2.24
C VAL A 45 -4.66 -0.48 -2.36
N ILE A 46 -3.40 -0.14 -2.61
CA ILE A 46 -2.99 1.25 -2.87
C ILE A 46 -2.48 1.41 -4.29
N TYR A 47 -2.81 2.54 -4.91
CA TYR A 47 -2.19 2.94 -6.17
C TYR A 47 -1.06 3.94 -5.93
N GLN A 48 0.06 3.69 -6.60
CA GLN A 48 1.17 4.63 -6.70
C GLN A 48 0.93 5.57 -7.90
N SER A 49 1.00 6.89 -7.68
CA SER A 49 0.90 7.89 -8.75
C SER A 49 2.27 8.10 -9.39
N TYR A 50 2.31 8.29 -10.70
CA TYR A 50 3.54 8.57 -11.45
C TYR A 50 3.98 10.04 -11.44
N ASP A 51 3.04 10.98 -11.32
CA ASP A 51 3.30 12.39 -11.66
C ASP A 51 3.03 13.37 -10.51
N GLY A 52 2.75 12.88 -9.29
CA GLY A 52 2.45 13.71 -8.12
C GLY A 52 1.21 14.60 -8.31
N GLN A 53 0.50 14.47 -9.44
CA GLN A 53 -0.70 15.22 -9.70
C GLN A 53 -1.88 14.60 -8.97
N LYS A 54 -2.82 15.47 -8.60
CA LYS A 54 -4.06 15.06 -7.97
C LYS A 54 -4.82 14.17 -8.93
N VAL A 55 -5.12 12.95 -8.49
CA VAL A 55 -6.09 12.09 -9.16
C VAL A 55 -7.47 12.71 -8.93
N THR A 56 -8.32 12.65 -9.95
CA THR A 56 -9.74 12.97 -9.83
C THR A 56 -10.51 11.73 -10.19
N SER A 57 -11.70 11.53 -9.63
CA SER A 57 -12.57 10.38 -9.96
C SER A 57 -12.86 10.22 -11.45
N ASP A 58 -12.72 11.30 -12.23
CA ASP A 58 -12.87 11.33 -13.70
C ASP A 58 -11.57 11.07 -14.47
N SER A 59 -10.43 10.91 -13.79
CA SER A 59 -9.18 10.60 -14.48
C SER A 59 -9.20 9.13 -14.88
N SER A 60 -9.39 8.92 -16.19
CA SER A 60 -9.13 7.66 -16.86
C SER A 60 -7.83 7.05 -16.34
N VAL A 61 -7.88 5.75 -16.05
CA VAL A 61 -6.87 4.74 -15.63
C VAL A 61 -5.37 5.02 -15.90
N SER A 62 -5.00 5.99 -16.73
CA SER A 62 -3.63 6.33 -17.15
C SER A 62 -2.75 7.10 -16.15
N ARG A 63 -3.20 7.39 -14.90
CA ARG A 63 -2.41 8.17 -13.91
C ARG A 63 -1.82 7.33 -12.77
N TYR A 64 -2.17 6.06 -12.70
CA TYR A 64 -1.63 5.13 -11.72
C TYR A 64 -0.59 4.26 -12.38
N GLY A 65 0.53 4.07 -11.67
CA GLY A 65 1.63 3.30 -12.20
C GLY A 65 1.71 1.87 -11.78
N ASN A 66 1.34 1.62 -10.54
CA ASN A 66 1.26 0.28 -10.04
C ASN A 66 0.19 0.21 -8.95
N SER A 67 -0.51 -0.90 -8.88
CA SER A 67 -1.31 -1.31 -7.73
C SER A 67 -0.46 -2.19 -6.84
N LEU A 68 -0.40 -1.85 -5.56
CA LEU A 68 0.17 -2.73 -4.54
C LEU A 68 -0.96 -3.35 -3.74
N PHE A 69 -1.05 -4.68 -3.79
CA PHE A 69 -1.97 -5.47 -2.97
C PHE A 69 -1.24 -5.93 -1.70
N ILE A 70 -1.73 -5.50 -0.54
CA ILE A 70 -1.13 -5.83 0.75
C ILE A 70 -2.18 -6.61 1.58
N PRO A 71 -1.95 -7.91 1.88
CA PRO A 71 -2.83 -8.67 2.76
C PRO A 71 -2.94 -8.00 4.13
N ARG A 72 -4.14 -7.97 4.73
CA ARG A 72 -4.33 -7.37 6.05
C ARG A 72 -3.44 -7.97 7.12
N SER A 73 -3.24 -9.28 7.07
CA SER A 73 -2.36 -10.01 7.99
C SER A 73 -0.90 -9.56 7.94
N ALA A 74 -0.46 -8.95 6.83
CA ALA A 74 0.89 -8.42 6.66
C ALA A 74 1.05 -6.98 7.16
N ILE A 75 -0.05 -6.26 7.42
CA ILE A 75 -0.01 -4.84 7.76
C ILE A 75 0.22 -4.65 9.26
N ARG A 76 1.29 -3.92 9.59
CA ARG A 76 1.59 -3.50 10.97
C ARG A 76 0.91 -2.20 11.32
N LYS A 77 0.85 -1.26 10.37
CA LYS A 77 0.34 0.09 10.62
C LYS A 77 -0.15 0.75 9.34
N VAL A 78 -1.27 1.47 9.45
CA VAL A 78 -1.76 2.39 8.42
C VAL A 78 -1.80 3.80 9.01
N THR A 79 -1.20 4.76 8.33
CA THR A 79 -1.18 6.17 8.72
C THR A 79 -1.85 6.99 7.62
N GLU A 80 -2.97 7.65 7.94
CA GLU A 80 -3.58 8.61 7.02
C GLU A 80 -2.72 9.86 6.93
N LEU A 81 -2.35 10.25 5.71
CA LEU A 81 -1.58 11.45 5.47
C LEU A 81 -2.54 12.63 5.31
N ALA A 82 -2.62 13.46 6.33
CA ALA A 82 -3.41 14.69 6.28
C ALA A 82 -2.88 15.61 5.17
N ARG A 83 -3.79 16.16 4.38
CA ARG A 83 -3.47 17.16 3.35
C ARG A 83 -2.83 18.38 4.04
N LYS A 84 -1.53 18.65 3.80
CA LYS A 84 -0.98 19.98 4.08
C LYS A 84 -1.76 20.96 3.20
N ARG A 85 -2.50 21.86 3.86
CA ARG A 85 -3.21 22.98 3.22
C ARG A 85 -2.22 23.98 2.65
#